data_AF-A0A6A5WUS8-F1
#
_entry.id   AF-A0A6A5WUS8-F1
#
_cell.length_a   1.000
_cell.length_b   1.000
_cell.length_c   1.000
_cell.angle_alpha   90.00
_cell.angle_beta   90.00
_cell.angle_gamma   90.00
#
_symmetry.space_group_name_H-M   'P 1'
#
loop_
_entity.id
_entity.type
_entity.pdbx_description
1 polymer ?
#
loop_
_entity_poly.entity_id
_entity_poly.type
_entity_poly.pdbx_seq_one_letter_code
_entity_poly.pdbx_strand_id
1 'polypeptide(L)'
;MSTYDGSLSKLPNLATSRVGTPSFPRLTAISPSASRTESPSLSGNHPSASSARPSPSKPTTPNRSKRLDPYAGTPRGRRSGRLASKPRINFSDFPKRRRDSPTLSELVADLSSAPSDLLTPTPERTPSPSEIELQRKARAYVKPKPVYLPAPRLPKDRLKIDAMNVGVFAEDGAKDLWKSAMSFERFGGPRRMAPFRELHGLTDPPHADFSDWAENVRWAKEQFVAFGSVWVENGYDLERITEWRRENHWVSDGVMSG
;
A
#
# COMPACT_ATOMS: atom_id res chain seq x y z
N MET A 1 64.63 -21.88 37.64
CA MET A 1 63.46 -22.74 37.89
C MET A 1 62.36 -21.83 38.44
N SER A 2 61.38 -21.50 37.63
CA SER A 2 60.26 -20.62 38.00
C SER A 2 58.97 -21.35 37.64
N THR A 3 58.22 -21.72 38.67
CA THR A 3 56.95 -22.45 38.58
C THR A 3 55.81 -21.45 38.40
N TYR A 4 55.23 -21.41 37.20
CA TYR A 4 53.97 -20.71 36.95
C TYR A 4 52.81 -21.64 37.32
N ASP A 5 52.07 -21.26 38.35
CA ASP A 5 50.87 -21.95 38.81
C ASP A 5 49.64 -21.39 38.07
N GLY A 6 48.87 -22.30 37.47
CA GLY A 6 47.74 -22.01 36.60
C GLY A 6 46.46 -21.86 37.41
N SER A 7 46.02 -20.61 37.64
CA SER A 7 44.72 -20.33 38.24
C SER A 7 43.67 -20.13 37.15
N LEU A 8 42.95 -21.22 36.82
CA LEU A 8 41.74 -21.24 36.02
C LEU A 8 40.60 -20.54 36.77
N SER A 9 40.34 -19.28 36.45
CA SER A 9 39.17 -18.56 36.94
C SER A 9 37.88 -19.11 36.30
N LYS A 10 37.01 -19.62 37.16
CA LYS A 10 35.62 -20.02 36.92
C LYS A 10 34.87 -19.00 36.06
N LEU A 11 34.32 -19.46 34.93
CA LEU A 11 33.30 -18.74 34.17
C LEU A 11 31.96 -18.80 34.93
N PRO A 12 31.21 -17.69 35.04
CA PRO A 12 29.88 -17.71 35.62
C PRO A 12 28.86 -18.38 34.69
N ASN A 13 28.07 -19.28 35.27
CA ASN A 13 26.88 -19.89 34.66
C ASN A 13 25.94 -18.81 34.12
N LEU A 14 25.83 -18.72 32.79
CA LEU A 14 24.78 -17.97 32.11
C LEU A 14 23.44 -18.68 32.36
N ALA A 15 22.69 -18.16 33.33
CA ALA A 15 21.32 -18.55 33.58
C ALA A 15 20.50 -18.31 32.30
N THR A 16 19.92 -19.39 31.78
CA THR A 16 18.98 -19.39 30.67
C THR A 16 17.73 -18.61 31.10
N SER A 17 17.70 -17.32 30.77
CA SER A 17 16.53 -16.48 30.99
C SER A 17 15.40 -17.00 30.12
N ARG A 18 14.40 -17.63 30.74
CA ARG A 18 13.17 -18.05 30.08
C ARG A 18 12.56 -16.83 29.42
N VAL A 19 12.52 -16.84 28.09
CA VAL A 19 11.78 -15.88 27.27
C VAL A 19 10.33 -15.90 27.75
N GLY A 20 9.95 -14.89 28.51
CA GLY A 20 8.56 -14.64 28.86
C GLY A 20 7.79 -14.42 27.57
N THR A 21 6.87 -15.32 27.27
CA THR A 21 5.87 -15.11 26.22
C THR A 21 5.21 -13.76 26.45
N PRO A 22 5.19 -12.83 25.48
CA PRO A 22 4.46 -11.59 25.61
C PRO A 22 2.98 -11.92 25.82
N SER A 23 2.50 -11.64 27.03
CA SER A 23 1.09 -11.65 27.37
C SER A 23 0.42 -10.51 26.61
N PHE A 24 -0.05 -10.80 25.39
CA PHE A 24 -0.92 -9.87 24.69
C PHE A 24 -2.15 -9.59 25.56
N PRO A 25 -2.58 -8.33 25.72
CA PRO A 25 -3.85 -8.04 26.34
C PRO A 25 -4.93 -8.77 25.54
N ARG A 26 -5.54 -9.76 26.17
CA ARG A 26 -6.73 -10.45 25.68
C ARG A 26 -7.76 -9.35 25.42
N LEU A 27 -7.99 -9.02 24.15
CA LEU A 27 -9.12 -8.20 23.74
C LEU A 27 -10.36 -8.93 24.24
N THR A 28 -10.87 -8.51 25.39
CA THR A 28 -12.19 -8.92 25.87
C THR A 28 -13.16 -8.46 24.80
N ALA A 29 -13.72 -9.44 24.10
CA ALA A 29 -14.87 -9.24 23.24
C ALA A 29 -15.87 -8.39 24.01
N ILE A 30 -16.14 -7.19 23.50
CA ILE A 30 -17.24 -6.36 23.97
C ILE A 30 -18.49 -7.16 23.58
N SER A 31 -19.03 -7.91 24.53
CA SER A 31 -20.36 -8.48 24.44
C SER A 31 -21.33 -7.35 24.11
N PRO A 32 -22.18 -7.49 23.08
CA PRO A 32 -23.27 -6.55 22.88
C PRO A 32 -24.20 -6.69 24.09
N SER A 33 -24.14 -5.70 24.98
CA SER A 33 -25.08 -5.56 26.08
C SER A 33 -26.46 -5.35 25.46
N ALA A 34 -27.28 -6.39 25.52
CA ALA A 34 -28.68 -6.33 25.17
C ALA A 34 -29.39 -5.44 26.19
N SER A 35 -29.42 -4.13 25.93
CA SER A 35 -30.34 -3.21 26.61
C SER A 35 -31.75 -3.52 26.11
N ARG A 36 -32.39 -4.42 26.86
CA ARG A 36 -33.83 -4.63 26.94
C ARG A 36 -34.47 -3.31 27.38
N THR A 37 -34.94 -2.52 26.42
CA THR A 37 -35.84 -1.40 26.69
C THR A 37 -37.27 -1.89 26.53
N GLU A 38 -37.96 -1.87 27.67
CA GLU A 38 -39.34 -2.28 27.87
C GLU A 38 -40.29 -1.55 26.91
N SER A 39 -41.23 -2.31 26.37
CA SER A 39 -42.34 -1.82 25.58
C SER A 39 -43.40 -1.22 26.50
N PRO A 40 -43.81 0.05 26.35
CA PRO A 40 -45.08 0.49 26.90
C PRO A 40 -46.19 0.10 25.93
N SER A 41 -47.01 -0.83 26.38
CA SER A 41 -48.34 -1.11 25.84
C SER A 41 -49.20 0.15 25.88
N LEU A 42 -49.55 0.70 24.73
CA LEU A 42 -50.64 1.66 24.60
C LEU A 42 -51.64 1.13 23.58
N SER A 43 -52.69 0.52 24.12
CA SER A 43 -53.97 0.34 23.46
C SER A 43 -54.53 1.70 23.05
N GLY A 44 -54.86 1.88 21.77
CA GLY A 44 -55.45 3.12 21.27
C GLY A 44 -56.16 2.92 19.96
N ASN A 45 -57.45 2.58 20.08
CA ASN A 45 -58.53 2.58 19.10
C ASN A 45 -58.28 3.18 17.70
N HIS A 46 -58.57 2.35 16.70
CA HIS A 46 -58.89 2.75 15.33
C HIS A 46 -60.13 3.65 15.28
N PRO A 47 -60.12 4.65 14.37
CA PRO A 47 -61.29 4.92 13.56
C PRO A 47 -61.00 4.57 12.09
N SER A 48 -61.91 3.77 11.56
CA SER A 48 -62.04 3.39 10.16
C SER A 48 -62.25 4.62 9.28
N ALA A 49 -61.30 4.90 8.37
CA ALA A 49 -61.50 5.81 7.26
C ALA A 49 -61.26 5.05 5.95
N SER A 50 -62.38 4.64 5.37
CA SER A 50 -62.54 4.17 4.01
C SER A 50 -62.23 5.30 3.02
N SER A 51 -61.31 5.11 2.08
CA SER A 51 -61.53 5.51 0.67
C SER A 51 -60.31 5.39 -0.24
N ALA A 52 -60.63 4.89 -1.44
CA ALA A 52 -60.00 5.20 -2.72
C ALA A 52 -58.60 4.61 -2.99
N ARG A 53 -58.64 3.39 -3.51
CA ARG A 53 -57.60 2.79 -4.35
C ARG A 53 -57.66 3.44 -5.74
N PRO A 54 -56.59 4.09 -6.26
CA PRO A 54 -56.54 4.44 -7.66
C PRO A 54 -56.00 3.26 -8.48
N SER A 55 -56.77 2.89 -9.50
CA SER A 55 -56.47 1.85 -10.49
C SER A 55 -55.27 2.22 -11.39
N PRO A 56 -54.59 1.22 -11.98
CA PRO A 56 -53.42 1.42 -12.83
C PRO A 56 -53.82 1.95 -14.22
N SER A 57 -53.33 3.13 -14.60
CA SER A 57 -53.41 3.65 -15.96
C SER A 57 -52.24 3.15 -16.81
N LYS A 58 -52.56 2.70 -18.02
CA LYS A 58 -51.67 2.15 -19.05
C LYS A 58 -50.64 3.19 -19.54
N PRO A 59 -49.42 2.78 -19.93
CA PRO A 59 -48.53 3.65 -20.69
C PRO A 59 -48.96 3.70 -22.17
N THR A 60 -49.65 4.77 -22.54
CA THR A 60 -49.89 5.16 -23.94
C THR A 60 -48.74 6.08 -24.37
N THR A 61 -47.88 5.61 -25.28
CA THR A 61 -47.04 6.50 -26.09
C THR A 61 -47.93 7.33 -27.01
N PRO A 62 -47.70 8.65 -27.13
CA PRO A 62 -47.47 9.17 -28.48
C PRO A 62 -46.45 10.32 -28.57
N ASN A 63 -45.88 10.39 -29.77
CA ASN A 63 -45.50 11.61 -30.48
C ASN A 63 -44.41 12.55 -29.92
N ARG A 64 -43.20 12.31 -30.44
CA ARG A 64 -42.57 13.15 -31.48
C ARG A 64 -43.42 14.36 -31.93
N SER A 65 -43.14 15.54 -31.40
CA SER A 65 -43.33 16.83 -32.08
C SER A 65 -42.49 17.94 -31.46
N LYS A 66 -41.48 18.35 -32.21
CA LYS A 66 -41.10 19.74 -32.53
C LYS A 66 -41.53 20.78 -31.48
N ARG A 67 -40.63 21.12 -30.57
CA ARG A 67 -40.58 22.47 -29.99
C ARG A 67 -39.36 23.19 -30.54
N LEU A 68 -39.67 24.21 -31.33
CA LEU A 68 -38.81 25.32 -31.68
C LEU A 68 -38.58 26.14 -30.42
N ASP A 69 -37.34 26.26 -29.97
CA ASP A 69 -36.94 27.36 -29.08
C ASP A 69 -36.18 28.40 -29.92
N PRO A 70 -36.71 29.63 -30.04
CA PRO A 70 -36.08 30.73 -30.73
C PRO A 70 -35.28 31.55 -29.71
N TYR A 71 -34.01 31.20 -29.49
CA TYR A 71 -33.06 32.15 -28.95
C TYR A 71 -31.84 32.26 -29.85
N ALA A 72 -31.88 33.37 -30.56
CA ALA A 72 -30.81 34.08 -31.22
C ALA A 72 -29.41 33.85 -30.62
N GLY A 73 -28.52 33.37 -31.49
CA GLY A 73 -27.38 34.16 -31.90
C GLY A 73 -26.29 34.45 -30.88
N THR A 74 -25.28 33.58 -30.85
CA THR A 74 -23.89 34.05 -30.97
C THR A 74 -23.16 33.20 -32.03
N PRO A 75 -22.40 33.83 -32.93
CA PRO A 75 -21.80 33.14 -34.07
C PRO A 75 -20.66 32.22 -33.62
N ARG A 76 -20.82 30.94 -33.94
CA ARG A 76 -19.72 29.96 -33.95
C ARG A 76 -18.67 30.41 -34.97
N GLY A 77 -17.59 31.00 -34.48
CA GLY A 77 -16.33 31.06 -35.21
C GLY A 77 -15.85 29.63 -35.47
N ARG A 78 -16.12 29.13 -36.68
CA ARG A 78 -15.48 27.94 -37.24
C ARG A 78 -13.99 28.20 -37.38
N ARG A 79 -13.20 27.95 -36.33
CA ARG A 79 -11.81 27.56 -36.52
C ARG A 79 -11.81 26.08 -36.89
N SER A 80 -11.81 25.84 -38.19
CA SER A 80 -11.32 24.61 -38.81
C SER A 80 -9.86 24.43 -38.41
N GLY A 81 -9.63 24.03 -37.17
CA GLY A 81 -8.33 23.57 -36.70
C GLY A 81 -8.06 22.27 -37.42
N ARG A 82 -7.23 22.35 -38.45
CA ARG A 82 -6.55 21.21 -39.06
C ARG A 82 -6.15 20.26 -37.93
N LEU A 83 -6.79 19.10 -37.89
CA LEU A 83 -6.27 17.94 -37.18
C LEU A 83 -4.92 17.67 -37.82
N ALA A 84 -3.87 18.19 -37.22
CA ALA A 84 -2.50 17.80 -37.50
C ALA A 84 -2.43 16.30 -37.18
N SER A 85 -2.61 15.50 -38.23
CA SER A 85 -2.28 14.09 -38.28
C SER A 85 -0.86 13.95 -37.73
N LYS A 86 -0.78 13.54 -36.46
CA LYS A 86 0.50 13.19 -35.83
C LYS A 86 1.17 12.18 -36.75
N PRO A 87 2.44 12.40 -37.15
CA PRO A 87 3.15 11.44 -37.99
C PRO A 87 3.15 10.10 -37.27
N ARG A 88 2.58 9.07 -37.92
CA ARG A 88 2.79 7.69 -37.52
C ARG A 88 4.28 7.42 -37.68
N ILE A 89 5.00 7.39 -36.57
CA ILE A 89 6.38 6.94 -36.54
C ILE A 89 6.35 5.47 -36.94
N ASN A 90 6.77 5.17 -38.17
CA ASN A 90 6.95 3.81 -38.65
C ASN A 90 8.12 3.20 -37.86
N PHE A 91 7.80 2.28 -36.95
CA PHE A 91 8.79 1.58 -36.11
C PHE A 91 9.67 0.60 -36.91
N SER A 92 9.46 0.48 -38.23
CA SER A 92 10.23 -0.40 -39.11
C SER A 92 11.60 0.16 -39.51
N ASP A 93 11.86 1.46 -39.31
CA ASP A 93 13.13 2.11 -39.70
C ASP A 93 14.14 2.23 -38.55
N PHE A 94 13.89 1.60 -37.40
CA PHE A 94 14.95 1.48 -36.40
C PHE A 94 16.02 0.52 -36.93
N PRO A 95 17.27 0.99 -37.15
CA PRO A 95 18.35 0.09 -37.54
C PRO A 95 18.44 -0.99 -36.47
N LYS A 96 18.39 -2.26 -36.90
CA LYS A 96 18.71 -3.41 -36.06
C LYS A 96 20.12 -3.20 -35.49
N ARG A 97 20.22 -2.52 -34.35
CA ARG A 97 21.43 -2.46 -33.55
C ARG A 97 21.70 -3.90 -33.14
N ARG A 98 22.67 -4.52 -33.81
CA ARG A 98 23.27 -5.77 -33.38
C ARG A 98 23.71 -5.55 -31.93
N ARG A 99 22.97 -6.12 -30.99
CA ARG A 99 23.35 -6.17 -29.59
C ARG A 99 24.37 -7.29 -29.48
N ASP A 100 25.61 -6.96 -29.77
CA ASP A 100 26.76 -7.74 -29.32
C ASP A 100 27.02 -7.35 -27.85
N SER A 101 25.99 -7.48 -27.00
CA SER A 101 26.13 -7.28 -25.57
C SER A 101 26.62 -8.60 -24.99
N PRO A 102 27.79 -8.63 -24.32
CA PRO A 102 28.33 -9.85 -23.74
C PRO A 102 27.28 -10.46 -22.82
N THR A 103 27.10 -11.77 -22.94
CA THR A 103 26.14 -12.49 -22.11
C THR A 103 26.57 -12.41 -20.64
N LEU A 104 25.62 -12.40 -19.70
CA LEU A 104 25.92 -12.39 -18.26
C LEU A 104 26.89 -13.52 -17.87
N SER A 105 26.85 -14.65 -18.58
CA SER A 105 27.80 -15.76 -18.46
C SER A 105 29.24 -15.42 -18.81
N GLU A 106 29.49 -14.57 -19.82
CA GLU A 106 30.83 -14.10 -20.19
C GLU A 106 31.41 -13.13 -19.14
N LEU A 107 30.57 -12.22 -18.61
CA LEU A 107 31.00 -11.27 -17.58
C LEU A 107 31.32 -11.95 -16.24
N VAL A 108 30.63 -13.06 -15.91
CA VAL A 108 30.88 -13.82 -14.69
C VAL A 108 32.12 -14.72 -14.82
N ALA A 109 32.42 -15.24 -16.03
CA ALA A 109 33.62 -16.03 -16.28
C ALA A 109 34.91 -15.19 -16.08
N ASP A 110 34.89 -13.90 -16.41
CA ASP A 110 36.04 -13.00 -16.25
C ASP A 110 36.32 -12.65 -14.77
N LEU A 111 35.28 -12.65 -13.93
CA LEU A 111 35.41 -12.45 -12.47
C LEU A 111 35.90 -13.71 -11.73
N SER A 112 35.73 -14.90 -12.32
CA SER A 112 36.14 -16.17 -11.74
C SER A 112 37.63 -16.49 -11.91
N SER A 113 38.36 -15.74 -12.75
CA SER A 113 39.79 -15.93 -12.99
C SER A 113 40.67 -14.92 -12.24
N ALA A 114 40.11 -14.12 -11.33
CA ALA A 114 40.90 -13.28 -10.45
C ALA A 114 41.60 -14.16 -9.39
N PRO A 115 42.94 -14.12 -9.27
CA PRO A 115 43.68 -14.94 -8.32
C PRO A 115 43.22 -14.62 -6.89
N SER A 116 42.74 -15.64 -6.17
CA SER A 116 42.26 -15.51 -4.78
C SER A 116 43.35 -15.08 -3.79
N ASP A 117 44.61 -15.02 -4.21
CA ASP A 117 45.77 -14.70 -3.39
C ASP A 117 45.99 -13.20 -3.14
N LEU A 118 45.12 -12.32 -3.66
CA LEU A 118 45.15 -10.88 -3.39
C LEU A 118 43.90 -10.37 -2.65
N LEU A 119 43.27 -11.19 -1.81
CA LEU A 119 42.45 -10.67 -0.70
C LEU A 119 43.38 -10.09 0.37
N THR A 120 44.05 -8.98 0.04
CA THR A 120 44.66 -8.15 1.06
C THR A 120 43.57 -7.82 2.08
N PRO A 121 43.75 -8.15 3.38
CA PRO A 121 42.78 -7.82 4.40
C PRO A 121 42.48 -6.34 4.25
N THR A 122 41.23 -6.01 3.91
CA THR A 122 40.83 -4.61 3.80
C THR A 122 41.18 -4.00 5.15
N PRO A 123 42.08 -3.00 5.21
CA PRO A 123 42.58 -2.50 6.47
C PRO A 123 41.37 -2.12 7.31
N GLU A 124 41.26 -2.68 8.52
CA GLU A 124 40.15 -2.41 9.44
C GLU A 124 40.01 -0.89 9.57
N ARG A 125 39.01 -0.33 8.90
CA ARG A 125 38.76 1.09 8.92
C ARG A 125 38.22 1.41 10.31
N THR A 126 39.05 2.01 11.15
CA THR A 126 38.59 2.56 12.42
C THR A 126 37.57 3.65 12.11
N PRO A 127 36.33 3.56 12.65
CA PRO A 127 35.33 4.56 12.40
C PRO A 127 35.80 5.92 12.94
N SER A 128 35.53 6.97 12.18
CA SER A 128 35.85 8.33 12.62
C SER A 128 35.01 8.71 13.86
N PRO A 129 35.46 9.64 14.72
CA PRO A 129 34.70 10.07 15.89
C PRO A 129 33.27 10.54 15.57
N SER A 130 33.06 11.17 14.41
CA SER A 130 31.74 11.59 13.92
C SER A 130 30.84 10.39 13.59
N GLU A 131 31.39 9.31 13.02
CA GLU A 131 30.65 8.07 12.76
C GLU A 131 30.23 7.38 14.07
N ILE A 132 31.10 7.38 15.08
CA ILE A 132 30.79 6.81 16.40
C ILE A 132 29.63 7.57 17.05
N GLU A 133 29.64 8.90 16.97
CA GLU A 133 28.55 9.72 17.51
C GLU A 133 27.24 9.49 16.74
N LEU A 134 27.31 9.40 15.41
CA LEU A 134 26.15 9.11 14.56
C LEU A 134 25.56 7.73 14.87
N GLN A 135 26.38 6.69 15.01
CA GLN A 135 25.93 5.36 15.42
C GLN A 135 25.28 5.37 16.80
N ARG A 136 25.82 6.16 17.75
CA ARG A 136 25.21 6.30 19.07
C ARG A 136 23.84 6.96 18.99
N LYS A 137 23.70 8.03 18.20
CA LYS A 137 22.41 8.71 17.97
C LYS A 137 21.41 7.80 17.26
N ALA A 138 21.85 7.03 16.27
CA ALA A 138 21.01 6.05 15.58
C ALA A 138 20.49 4.97 16.55
N ARG A 139 21.36 4.43 17.43
CA ARG A 139 20.94 3.46 18.46
C ARG A 139 20.00 4.06 19.51
N ALA A 140 20.14 5.36 19.79
CA ALA A 140 19.28 6.09 20.71
C ALA A 140 17.98 6.58 20.04
N TYR A 141 17.79 6.35 18.74
CA TYR A 141 16.59 6.79 18.03
C TYR A 141 15.39 5.99 18.55
N VAL A 142 14.56 6.65 19.34
CA VAL A 142 13.27 6.12 19.78
C VAL A 142 12.30 6.32 18.63
N LYS A 143 11.73 5.21 18.13
CA LYS A 143 10.73 5.26 17.08
C LYS A 143 9.60 6.22 17.50
N PRO A 144 9.31 7.27 16.70
CA PRO A 144 8.24 8.19 17.02
C PRO A 144 6.91 7.43 17.08
N LYS A 145 6.04 7.81 18.02
CA LYS A 145 4.69 7.25 18.08
C LYS A 145 3.95 7.64 16.79
N PRO A 146 3.18 6.72 16.18
CA PRO A 146 2.36 7.05 15.02
C PRO A 146 1.47 8.25 15.35
N VAL A 147 1.41 9.22 14.43
CA VAL A 147 0.51 10.37 14.53
C VAL A 147 -0.68 10.07 13.64
N TYR A 148 -1.89 10.24 14.17
CA TYR A 148 -3.11 9.95 13.41
C TYR A 148 -3.29 10.95 12.28
N LEU A 149 -3.39 10.44 11.05
CA LEU A 149 -3.81 11.21 9.89
C LEU A 149 -5.21 10.74 9.46
N PRO A 150 -6.23 11.63 9.45
CA PRO A 150 -7.57 11.25 9.06
C PRO A 150 -7.62 10.89 7.57
N ALA A 151 -8.03 9.66 7.27
CA ALA A 151 -8.23 9.21 5.91
C ALA A 151 -9.40 9.95 5.22
N PRO A 152 -9.34 10.15 3.90
CA PRO A 152 -10.48 10.61 3.12
C PRO A 152 -11.70 9.70 3.32
N ARG A 153 -12.90 10.28 3.35
CA ARG A 153 -14.14 9.49 3.43
C ARG A 153 -14.34 8.74 2.12
N LEU A 154 -14.08 7.44 2.15
CA LEU A 154 -14.27 6.59 0.98
C LEU A 154 -15.77 6.27 0.80
N PRO A 155 -16.29 6.26 -0.44
CA PRO A 155 -17.67 5.85 -0.69
C PRO A 155 -17.89 4.39 -0.27
N LYS A 156 -19.07 4.12 0.29
CA LYS A 156 -19.47 2.77 0.74
C LYS A 156 -19.64 1.80 -0.43
N ASP A 157 -20.14 2.32 -1.56
CA ASP A 157 -20.45 1.54 -2.75
C ASP A 157 -19.25 1.42 -3.71
N ARG A 158 -18.03 1.66 -3.22
CA ARG A 158 -16.83 1.48 -4.04
C ARG A 158 -16.65 0.01 -4.39
N LEU A 159 -16.17 -0.24 -5.61
CA LEU A 159 -15.78 -1.58 -6.00
C LEU A 159 -14.61 -2.06 -5.14
N LYS A 160 -14.81 -3.14 -4.40
CA LYS A 160 -13.78 -3.82 -3.60
C LYS A 160 -13.40 -5.13 -4.27
N ILE A 161 -12.18 -5.58 -4.00
CA ILE A 161 -11.80 -6.95 -4.37
C ILE A 161 -12.54 -7.90 -3.44
N ASP A 162 -13.36 -8.78 -4.00
CA ASP A 162 -14.16 -9.77 -3.30
C ASP A 162 -13.94 -11.16 -3.90
N ALA A 163 -14.58 -12.18 -3.32
CA ALA A 163 -14.44 -13.56 -3.79
C ALA A 163 -14.94 -13.76 -5.23
N MET A 164 -15.81 -12.88 -5.73
CA MET A 164 -16.40 -12.98 -7.06
C MET A 164 -15.50 -12.37 -8.13
N ASN A 165 -14.70 -11.36 -7.78
CA ASN A 165 -13.87 -10.62 -8.74
C ASN A 165 -12.34 -10.79 -8.50
N VAL A 166 -11.91 -11.48 -7.45
CA VAL A 166 -10.47 -11.69 -7.13
C VAL A 166 -9.68 -12.27 -8.31
N GLY A 167 -10.28 -13.17 -9.09
CA GLY A 167 -9.65 -13.78 -10.26
C GLY A 167 -9.27 -12.77 -11.35
N VAL A 168 -9.96 -11.63 -11.43
CA VAL A 168 -9.64 -10.54 -12.39
C VAL A 168 -8.37 -9.78 -11.99
N PHE A 169 -8.01 -9.84 -10.71
CA PHE A 169 -6.87 -9.08 -10.15
C PHE A 169 -5.67 -9.96 -9.81
N ALA A 170 -5.87 -11.27 -9.69
CA ALA A 170 -4.79 -12.24 -9.55
C ALA A 170 -3.95 -12.34 -10.84
N GLU A 171 -2.73 -12.85 -10.71
CA GLU A 171 -1.89 -13.25 -11.84
C GLU A 171 -2.43 -14.53 -12.49
N ASP A 172 -2.30 -14.63 -13.80
CA ASP A 172 -2.80 -15.77 -14.55
C ASP A 172 -2.09 -17.06 -14.10
N GLY A 173 -2.88 -18.07 -13.72
CA GLY A 173 -2.35 -19.32 -13.18
C GLY A 173 -1.86 -19.26 -11.73
N ALA A 174 -2.12 -18.17 -11.00
CA ALA A 174 -1.79 -18.09 -9.59
C ALA A 174 -2.49 -19.20 -8.78
N LYS A 175 -1.72 -19.94 -7.99
CA LYS A 175 -2.24 -20.99 -7.09
C LYS A 175 -3.15 -20.42 -6.00
N ASP A 176 -2.79 -19.25 -5.49
CA ASP A 176 -3.56 -18.49 -4.49
C ASP A 176 -3.94 -17.14 -5.10
N LEU A 177 -5.20 -17.05 -5.54
CA LEU A 177 -5.75 -15.86 -6.18
C LEU A 177 -5.72 -14.65 -5.26
N TRP A 178 -5.99 -14.83 -3.97
CA TRP A 178 -6.05 -13.75 -3.00
C TRP A 178 -4.66 -13.18 -2.72
N LYS A 179 -3.69 -14.04 -2.44
CA LYS A 179 -2.30 -13.62 -2.23
C LYS A 179 -1.75 -12.91 -3.46
N SER A 180 -2.07 -13.41 -4.66
CA SER A 180 -1.64 -12.79 -5.91
C SER A 180 -2.31 -11.42 -6.14
N ALA A 181 -3.63 -11.32 -5.98
CA ALA A 181 -4.36 -10.06 -6.16
C ALA A 181 -3.94 -8.96 -5.16
N MET A 182 -3.65 -9.36 -3.92
CA MET A 182 -3.21 -8.47 -2.85
C MET A 182 -1.68 -8.32 -2.77
N SER A 183 -0.92 -8.88 -3.72
CA SER A 183 0.52 -8.72 -3.76
C SER A 183 0.91 -7.27 -4.03
N PHE A 184 1.82 -6.74 -3.21
CA PHE A 184 2.43 -5.42 -3.36
C PHE A 184 2.98 -5.18 -4.78
N GLU A 185 3.55 -6.21 -5.39
CA GLU A 185 4.24 -6.14 -6.69
C GLU A 185 3.33 -6.47 -7.88
N ARG A 186 2.07 -6.90 -7.65
CA ARG A 186 1.17 -7.45 -8.68
C ARG A 186 1.07 -6.61 -9.96
N PHE A 187 1.10 -5.29 -9.82
CA PHE A 187 0.94 -4.34 -10.92
C PHE A 187 2.21 -3.52 -11.21
N GLY A 188 3.36 -3.92 -10.64
CA GLY A 188 4.61 -3.18 -10.76
C GLY A 188 4.56 -1.79 -10.11
N GLY A 189 3.75 -1.62 -9.05
CA GLY A 189 3.53 -0.35 -8.37
C GLY A 189 2.05 -0.06 -8.11
N PRO A 190 1.69 1.19 -7.79
CA PRO A 190 0.32 1.59 -7.52
C PRO A 190 -0.53 1.54 -8.79
N ARG A 191 -1.73 0.98 -8.65
CA ARG A 191 -2.74 0.94 -9.71
C ARG A 191 -3.16 2.35 -10.15
N ARG A 192 -3.28 2.52 -11.47
CA ARG A 192 -3.76 3.76 -12.10
C ARG A 192 -5.27 3.82 -12.29
N MET A 193 -5.97 2.70 -12.11
CA MET A 193 -7.41 2.58 -12.35
C MET A 193 -8.06 1.71 -11.28
N ALA A 194 -9.35 1.96 -11.07
CA ALA A 194 -10.19 1.20 -10.16
C ALA A 194 -10.28 -0.30 -10.52
N PRO A 195 -10.61 -1.18 -9.55
CA PRO A 195 -10.78 -0.88 -8.13
C PRO A 195 -9.44 -0.64 -7.41
N PHE A 196 -9.36 0.42 -6.62
CA PHE A 196 -8.17 0.69 -5.82
C PHE A 196 -8.15 -0.23 -4.60
N ARG A 197 -7.00 -0.84 -4.33
CA ARG A 197 -6.82 -1.74 -3.19
C ARG A 197 -6.68 -0.92 -1.90
N GLU A 198 -7.10 -1.50 -0.79
CA GLU A 198 -6.86 -0.93 0.53
C GLU A 198 -5.40 -1.24 0.93
N LEU A 199 -4.60 -0.20 1.19
CA LEU A 199 -3.15 -0.34 1.33
C LEU A 199 -2.74 -1.25 2.50
N HIS A 200 -3.50 -1.21 3.59
CA HIS A 200 -3.23 -2.05 4.77
C HIS A 200 -3.41 -3.54 4.50
N GLY A 201 -4.21 -3.91 3.48
CA GLY A 201 -4.47 -5.30 3.10
C GLY A 201 -3.46 -5.88 2.12
N LEU A 202 -2.53 -5.08 1.59
CA LEU A 202 -1.50 -5.56 0.67
C LEU A 202 -0.46 -6.43 1.40
N THR A 203 0.27 -7.28 0.67
CA THR A 203 1.44 -7.99 1.23
C THR A 203 2.52 -7.01 1.67
N ASP A 204 3.40 -7.42 2.57
CA ASP A 204 4.53 -6.57 3.00
C ASP A 204 5.50 -6.32 1.85
N PRO A 205 5.91 -5.05 1.61
CA PRO A 205 6.96 -4.75 0.65
C PRO A 205 8.31 -5.34 1.11
N PRO A 206 9.19 -5.76 0.18
CA PRO A 206 10.53 -6.26 0.52
C PRO A 206 11.29 -5.28 1.42
N HIS A 207 12.01 -5.76 2.44
CA HIS A 207 12.68 -4.87 3.41
C HIS A 207 13.71 -3.90 2.78
N ALA A 208 14.33 -4.29 1.67
CA ALA A 208 15.28 -3.46 0.93
C ALA A 208 14.61 -2.45 -0.03
N ASP A 209 13.28 -2.53 -0.22
CA ASP A 209 12.55 -1.59 -1.06
C ASP A 209 12.20 -0.33 -0.26
N PHE A 210 12.89 0.76 -0.57
CA PHE A 210 12.68 2.08 0.03
C PHE A 210 11.98 3.05 -0.93
N SER A 211 11.31 2.54 -1.96
CA SER A 211 10.51 3.37 -2.85
C SER A 211 9.37 4.05 -2.10
N ASP A 212 8.93 5.21 -2.61
CA ASP A 212 7.78 5.92 -2.04
C ASP A 212 6.52 5.06 -1.95
N TRP A 213 6.36 4.14 -2.90
CA TRP A 213 5.27 3.17 -2.90
C TRP A 213 5.36 2.21 -1.72
N ALA A 214 6.53 1.60 -1.49
CA ALA A 214 6.75 0.70 -0.35
C ALA A 214 6.54 1.41 0.99
N GLU A 215 7.08 2.61 1.13
CA GLU A 215 6.92 3.41 2.35
C GLU A 215 5.46 3.82 2.59
N ASN A 216 4.70 4.18 1.56
CA ASN A 216 3.27 4.48 1.68
C ASN A 216 2.47 3.26 2.17
N VAL A 217 2.79 2.06 1.69
CA VAL A 217 2.14 0.81 2.13
C VAL A 217 2.47 0.51 3.60
N ARG A 218 3.74 0.61 4.00
CA ARG A 218 4.15 0.41 5.40
C ARG A 218 3.49 1.41 6.33
N TRP A 219 3.47 2.69 5.95
CA TRP A 219 2.82 3.74 6.71
C TRP A 219 1.32 3.48 6.86
N ALA A 220 0.63 3.09 5.79
CA ALA A 220 -0.81 2.82 5.83
C ALA A 220 -1.15 1.62 6.73
N LYS A 221 -0.28 0.59 6.75
CA LYS A 221 -0.41 -0.53 7.70
C LYS A 221 -0.25 -0.07 9.14
N GLU A 222 0.75 0.76 9.43
CA GLU A 222 0.95 1.31 10.77
C GLU A 222 -0.25 2.14 11.24
N GLN A 223 -0.81 2.99 10.37
CA GLN A 223 -2.01 3.78 10.66
C GLN A 223 -3.25 2.91 10.89
N PHE A 224 -3.39 1.81 10.15
CA PHE A 224 -4.49 0.88 10.35
C PHE A 224 -4.36 0.15 11.70
N VAL A 225 -3.16 -0.30 12.06
CA VAL A 225 -2.91 -0.96 13.35
C VAL A 225 -3.13 -0.01 14.52
N ALA A 226 -2.65 1.23 14.41
CA ALA A 226 -2.74 2.21 15.49
C ALA A 226 -4.14 2.85 15.63
N PHE A 227 -4.84 3.08 14.51
CA PHE A 227 -6.04 3.93 14.48
C PHE A 227 -7.21 3.36 13.67
N GLY A 228 -7.06 2.23 12.99
CA GLY A 228 -8.08 1.69 12.07
C GLY A 228 -8.30 2.55 10.81
N SER A 229 -7.35 3.45 10.48
CA SER A 229 -7.44 4.34 9.33
C SER A 229 -7.26 3.57 8.02
N VAL A 230 -8.17 3.73 7.06
CA VAL A 230 -8.16 2.99 5.79
C VAL A 230 -7.80 3.92 4.64
N TRP A 231 -6.66 3.65 4.00
CA TRP A 231 -6.15 4.36 2.83
C TRP A 231 -6.22 3.46 1.60
N VAL A 232 -6.42 4.05 0.42
CA VAL A 232 -6.48 3.30 -0.84
C VAL A 232 -5.37 3.69 -1.81
N GLU A 233 -5.12 2.81 -2.77
CA GLU A 233 -4.08 2.93 -3.81
C GLU A 233 -4.30 4.04 -4.85
N ASN A 234 -5.29 4.93 -4.64
CA ASN A 234 -5.52 6.01 -5.59
C ASN A 234 -4.38 7.06 -5.53
N GLY A 235 -4.14 7.79 -6.62
CA GLY A 235 -3.04 8.76 -6.67
C GLY A 235 -3.13 9.89 -5.63
N TYR A 236 -4.34 10.36 -5.30
CA TYR A 236 -4.57 11.44 -4.34
C TYR A 236 -4.21 11.02 -2.90
N ASP A 237 -4.65 9.84 -2.47
CA ASP A 237 -4.33 9.27 -1.17
C ASP A 237 -2.82 9.06 -1.05
N LEU A 238 -2.19 8.51 -2.08
CA LEU A 238 -0.75 8.27 -2.08
C LEU A 238 0.06 9.55 -2.01
N GLU A 239 -0.32 10.58 -2.76
CA GLU A 239 0.33 11.89 -2.71
C GLU A 239 0.21 12.51 -1.31
N ARG A 240 -0.98 12.45 -0.70
CA ARG A 240 -1.22 12.95 0.66
C ARG A 240 -0.39 12.22 1.71
N ILE A 241 -0.25 10.90 1.60
CA ILE A 241 0.63 10.12 2.49
C ILE A 241 2.09 10.55 2.29
N THR A 242 2.54 10.68 1.05
CA THR A 242 3.92 11.07 0.73
C THR A 242 4.25 12.48 1.24
N GLU A 243 3.34 13.45 1.08
CA GLU A 243 3.48 14.78 1.67
C GLU A 243 3.62 14.70 3.19
N TRP A 244 2.70 14.00 3.85
CA TRP A 244 2.73 13.86 5.30
C TRP A 244 4.02 13.21 5.81
N ARG A 245 4.47 12.12 5.17
CA ARG A 245 5.73 11.43 5.53
C ARG A 245 6.93 12.37 5.42
N ARG A 246 7.01 13.16 4.35
CA ARG A 246 8.10 14.13 4.13
C ARG A 246 8.11 15.23 5.18
N GLU A 247 6.94 15.79 5.50
CA GLU A 247 6.80 16.85 6.51
C GLU A 247 7.14 16.38 7.94
N ASN A 248 6.82 15.12 8.26
CA ASN A 248 7.03 14.56 9.59
C ASN A 248 8.31 13.74 9.71
N HIS A 249 9.14 13.71 8.66
CA HIS A 249 10.33 12.87 8.56
C HIS A 249 10.07 11.40 8.94
N TRP A 250 8.88 10.89 8.59
CA TRP A 250 8.52 9.51 8.86
C TRP A 250 9.24 8.59 7.89
N VAL A 251 9.82 7.53 8.43
CA VAL A 251 10.54 6.48 7.69
C VAL A 251 10.24 5.15 8.37
N SER A 252 10.06 4.07 7.60
CA SER A 252 9.83 2.75 8.17
C SER A 252 11.08 2.16 8.86
N ASP A 253 10.87 1.27 9.83
CA ASP A 253 11.95 0.67 10.63
C ASP A 253 12.97 -0.12 9.79
N GLY A 254 12.56 -0.61 8.61
CA GLY A 254 13.42 -1.38 7.72
C GLY A 254 14.63 -0.59 7.21
N VAL A 255 14.53 0.74 7.11
CA VAL A 255 15.63 1.60 6.66
C VAL A 255 16.78 1.66 7.67
N MET A 256 16.50 1.49 8.96
CA MET A 256 17.50 1.68 10.02
C MET A 256 18.28 0.42 10.40
N SER A 257 17.93 -0.73 9.83
CA SER A 257 18.51 -2.04 10.21
C SER A 257 19.54 -2.60 9.22
N GLY A 258 19.86 -1.87 8.14
CA GLY A 258 20.90 -2.24 7.17
C GLY A 258 22.19 -1.47 7.39
#